data_AF-A1ZA55-F1
#
_entry.id   AF-A1ZA55-F1
#
_cell.length_a   1.000
_cell.length_b   1.000
_cell.length_c   1.000
_cell.angle_alpha   90.00
_cell.angle_beta   90.00
_cell.angle_gamma   90.00
#
_symmetry.space_group_name_H-M   'P 1'
#
loop_
_entity.id
_entity.type
_entity.pdbx_description
1 polymer ?
#
loop_
_entity_poly.entity_id
_entity_poly.type
_entity_poly.pdbx_seq_one_letter_code
_entity_poly.pdbx_strand_id
1 'polypeptide(L)'
;MAMNLENIVNQATAQYVKIKEHREPYTAHYNALKDKVYSEWKSSAVLGKLLKGSTLCGGYGDKLKVSIPDEFDLLIHLVFPENDKIIVKADASKPGNVILDMTKVMEIIGSQEHNKPVFDRLQKIVNNKKQLLEDKLNSFLESIMTQTLNKMGNQIEVAGRISHLQYKKCGPAHTIFVKGSCKYSVDFVPAIRLSAAQVVLAPEQRIHFGETLYWDAIPKPMKPAKTDNTSFTSSFYEAERRLLYGKQFLKPAIRLMKQNRNVKNKANLKSYHIKTLFLWQVIQQDPSYWSNSPKDIFIEMLGKLADSLALTPKKGKLPFFWDPKLDMFAQLTDSQRTDLYNHFRKCEYTFRKDNGNVNDCTENNVHSSFSKNTTYKL
;
A
#
# COMPACT_ATOMS: atom_id res chain seq x y z
N MET A 1 31.98 7.44 -25.53
CA MET A 1 31.14 6.29 -25.16
C MET A 1 29.98 6.24 -26.12
N ALA A 2 29.75 5.13 -26.83
CA ALA A 2 28.57 5.00 -27.68
C ALA A 2 27.32 5.14 -26.79
N MET A 3 26.39 6.01 -27.18
CA MET A 3 25.14 6.20 -26.46
C MET A 3 24.30 4.93 -26.67
N ASN A 4 24.03 4.19 -25.61
CA ASN A 4 23.09 3.08 -25.63
C ASN A 4 21.83 3.44 -24.82
N LEU A 5 20.74 2.71 -25.04
CA LEU A 5 19.48 2.98 -24.34
C LEU A 5 19.62 2.90 -22.81
N GLU A 6 20.49 2.03 -22.31
CA GLU A 6 20.72 1.88 -20.87
C GLU A 6 21.28 3.15 -20.22
N ASN A 7 22.27 3.78 -20.86
CA ASN A 7 22.85 5.04 -20.39
C ASN A 7 21.80 6.15 -20.33
N ILE A 8 20.96 6.27 -21.37
CA ILE A 8 19.89 7.28 -21.45
C ILE A 8 18.85 7.03 -20.33
N VAL A 9 18.44 5.77 -20.12
CA VAL A 9 17.50 5.41 -19.04
C VAL A 9 18.11 5.67 -17.65
N ASN A 10 19.40 5.38 -17.45
CA ASN A 10 20.08 5.64 -16.19
C ASN A 10 20.17 7.14 -15.87
N GLN A 11 20.44 7.98 -16.87
CA GLN A 11 20.42 9.44 -16.74
C GLN A 11 19.02 9.94 -16.37
N ALA A 12 17.99 9.54 -17.12
CA ALA A 12 16.60 9.90 -16.83
C ALA A 12 16.15 9.41 -15.44
N THR A 13 16.60 8.23 -15.01
CA THR A 13 16.33 7.71 -13.66
C THR A 13 16.95 8.60 -12.59
N ALA A 14 18.20 9.02 -12.78
CA ALA A 14 18.90 9.88 -11.84
C ALA A 14 18.27 11.27 -11.72
N GLN A 15 17.66 11.77 -12.80
CA GLN A 15 17.05 13.09 -12.88
C GLN A 15 15.58 13.11 -12.41
N TYR A 16 14.76 12.15 -12.86
CA TYR A 16 13.30 12.23 -12.68
C TYR A 16 12.70 11.22 -11.71
N VAL A 17 13.42 10.13 -11.39
CA VAL A 17 12.88 9.02 -10.59
C VAL A 17 13.40 9.04 -9.16
N LYS A 18 14.70 9.30 -8.96
CA LYS A 18 15.32 9.31 -7.63
C LYS A 18 14.85 10.51 -6.79
N ILE A 19 14.47 10.25 -5.55
CA ILE A 19 14.25 11.29 -4.52
C ILE A 19 15.63 11.75 -4.04
N LYS A 20 16.06 12.96 -4.38
CA LYS A 20 17.31 13.55 -3.87
C LYS A 20 17.01 14.62 -2.83
N GLU A 21 16.21 15.61 -3.21
CA GLU A 21 15.91 16.78 -2.39
C GLU A 21 14.73 16.52 -1.45
N HIS A 22 14.62 17.33 -0.39
CA HIS A 22 13.50 17.38 0.57
C HIS A 22 13.31 16.19 1.51
N ARG A 23 14.07 15.10 1.39
CA ARG A 23 13.84 13.90 2.22
C ARG A 23 13.95 14.18 3.72
N GLU A 24 15.00 14.84 4.15
CA GLU A 24 15.25 15.12 5.57
C GLU A 24 14.16 16.00 6.22
N PRO A 25 13.84 17.21 5.71
CA PRO A 25 12.84 18.06 6.34
C PRO A 25 11.45 17.41 6.39
N TYR A 26 11.05 16.72 5.31
CA TYR A 26 9.76 16.00 5.30
C TYR A 26 9.75 14.84 6.29
N THR A 27 10.85 14.09 6.40
CA THR A 27 10.93 12.95 7.33
C THR A 27 10.95 13.42 8.78
N ALA A 28 11.66 14.51 9.10
CA ALA A 28 11.66 15.11 10.42
C ALA A 28 10.25 15.61 10.80
N HIS A 29 9.59 16.34 9.89
CA HIS A 29 8.24 16.84 10.11
C HIS A 29 7.21 15.71 10.23
N TYR A 30 7.32 14.66 9.41
CA TYR A 30 6.51 13.44 9.50
C TYR A 30 6.69 12.74 10.86
N ASN A 31 7.92 12.55 11.32
CA ASN A 31 8.19 11.89 12.60
C ASN A 31 7.57 12.67 13.76
N ALA A 32 7.71 14.00 13.78
CA ALA A 32 7.08 14.85 14.79
C ALA A 32 5.55 14.67 14.81
N LEU A 33 4.91 14.67 13.63
CA LEU A 33 3.45 14.44 13.53
C LEU A 33 3.06 13.05 14.03
N LYS A 34 3.76 12.01 13.56
CA LYS A 34 3.52 10.63 13.96
C LYS A 34 3.64 10.49 15.48
N ASP A 35 4.71 10.99 16.07
CA ASP A 35 4.99 10.82 17.50
C ASP A 35 3.94 11.56 18.36
N LYS A 36 3.54 12.76 17.95
CA LYS A 36 2.48 13.52 18.65
C LYS A 36 1.14 12.80 18.56
N VAL A 37 0.70 12.37 17.37
CA VAL A 37 -0.54 11.61 17.18
C VAL A 37 -0.51 10.31 18.01
N TYR A 38 0.60 9.57 17.95
CA TYR A 38 0.76 8.31 18.68
C TYR A 38 0.75 8.51 20.20
N SER A 39 1.31 9.62 20.72
CA SER A 39 1.22 9.95 22.15
C SER A 39 -0.22 10.21 22.61
N GLU A 40 -1.03 10.90 21.80
CA GLU A 40 -2.44 11.14 22.12
C GLU A 40 -3.22 9.83 22.14
N TRP A 41 -2.95 8.93 21.19
CA TRP A 41 -3.62 7.63 21.17
C TRP A 41 -3.22 6.71 22.31
N LYS A 42 -1.95 6.71 22.75
CA LYS A 42 -1.51 5.95 23.93
C LYS A 42 -2.26 6.35 25.20
N SER A 43 -2.71 7.61 25.29
CA SER A 43 -3.51 8.09 26.43
C SER A 43 -4.98 7.61 26.40
N SER A 44 -5.45 7.04 25.28
CA SER A 44 -6.81 6.50 25.17
C SER A 44 -6.95 5.21 25.97
N ALA A 45 -7.94 5.15 26.86
CA ALA A 45 -8.20 3.98 27.71
C ALA A 45 -8.42 2.67 26.93
N VAL A 46 -8.91 2.75 25.70
CA VAL A 46 -9.13 1.59 24.83
C VAL A 46 -8.07 1.49 23.74
N LEU A 47 -7.89 2.51 22.91
CA LEU A 47 -6.93 2.41 21.81
C LEU A 47 -5.49 2.27 22.32
N GLY A 48 -5.13 2.91 23.43
CA GLY A 48 -3.82 2.75 24.06
C GLY A 48 -3.50 1.31 24.43
N LYS A 49 -4.52 0.50 24.80
CA LYS A 49 -4.37 -0.94 25.06
C LYS A 49 -4.25 -1.79 23.80
N LEU A 50 -4.87 -1.35 22.70
CA LEU A 50 -4.81 -2.06 21.43
C LEU A 50 -3.52 -1.77 20.65
N LEU A 51 -2.91 -0.61 20.86
CA LEU A 51 -1.74 -0.18 20.08
C LEU A 51 -0.48 -1.00 20.38
N LYS A 52 0.02 -1.71 19.36
CA LYS A 52 1.26 -2.51 19.42
C LYS A 52 2.29 -2.09 18.36
N GLY A 53 2.43 -0.78 18.18
CA GLY A 53 3.43 -0.18 17.31
C GLY A 53 2.88 0.22 15.94
N SER A 54 3.79 0.55 15.04
CA SER A 54 3.47 0.95 13.68
C SER A 54 4.56 0.53 12.70
N THR A 55 4.21 0.43 11.42
CA THR A 55 5.14 0.13 10.32
C THR A 55 4.94 1.14 9.22
N LEU A 56 5.98 1.94 8.94
CA LEU A 56 6.00 2.81 7.76
C LEU A 56 6.10 1.93 6.52
N CYS A 57 5.07 1.95 5.70
CA CYS A 57 4.88 1.06 4.56
C CYS A 57 4.74 1.86 3.26
N GLY A 58 4.06 1.26 2.27
CA GLY A 58 3.69 1.91 1.02
C GLY A 58 4.89 2.39 0.23
N GLY A 59 4.71 3.47 -0.54
CA GLY A 59 5.74 3.96 -1.44
C GLY A 59 7.04 4.29 -0.71
N TYR A 60 6.95 5.09 0.36
CA TYR A 60 8.13 5.55 1.10
C TYR A 60 8.79 4.39 1.86
N GLY A 61 8.01 3.60 2.63
CA GLY A 61 8.50 2.49 3.44
C GLY A 61 9.16 1.38 2.62
N ASP A 62 8.60 1.04 1.46
CA ASP A 62 9.17 0.02 0.56
C ASP A 62 10.41 0.51 -0.20
N LYS A 63 10.77 1.80 -0.02
CA LYS A 63 11.75 2.55 -0.82
C LYS A 63 11.35 2.63 -2.30
N LEU A 64 10.05 2.63 -2.61
CA LEU A 64 9.49 2.66 -3.97
C LEU A 64 8.88 4.03 -4.36
N LYS A 65 8.91 5.03 -3.47
CA LYS A 65 8.45 6.40 -3.76
C LYS A 65 9.38 7.02 -4.82
N VAL A 66 8.79 7.85 -5.68
CA VAL A 66 9.44 8.59 -6.76
C VAL A 66 9.14 10.07 -6.57
N SER A 67 10.00 10.96 -7.07
CA SER A 67 9.89 12.43 -6.95
C SER A 67 10.01 12.99 -5.51
N ILE A 68 8.90 13.37 -4.87
CA ILE A 68 8.88 14.07 -3.56
C ILE A 68 8.26 13.15 -2.50
N PRO A 69 8.75 13.15 -1.24
CA PRO A 69 8.18 12.39 -0.13
C PRO A 69 6.92 13.07 0.47
N ASP A 70 5.94 13.38 -0.37
CA ASP A 70 4.70 14.09 -0.02
C ASP A 70 3.57 13.18 0.52
N GLU A 71 3.86 11.91 0.76
CA GLU A 71 2.91 10.88 1.20
C GLU A 71 3.65 9.85 2.05
N PHE A 72 3.11 9.58 3.23
CA PHE A 72 3.60 8.55 4.14
C PHE A 72 2.45 7.60 4.49
N ASP A 73 2.61 6.33 4.13
CA ASP A 73 1.66 5.29 4.52
C ASP A 73 2.13 4.65 5.82
N LEU A 74 1.33 4.71 6.89
CA LEU A 74 1.67 4.17 8.18
C LEU A 74 0.64 3.14 8.64
N LEU A 75 1.03 1.87 8.68
CA LEU A 75 0.24 0.82 9.32
C LEU A 75 0.31 1.01 10.84
N ILE A 76 -0.86 1.04 11.49
CA ILE A 76 -1.01 1.12 12.94
C ILE A 76 -1.50 -0.22 13.44
N HIS A 77 -0.66 -0.91 14.22
CA HIS A 77 -0.93 -2.27 14.64
C HIS A 77 -1.84 -2.29 15.85
N LEU A 78 -3.01 -2.90 15.68
CA LEU A 78 -3.97 -3.18 16.71
C LEU A 78 -3.85 -4.65 17.10
N VAL A 79 -3.66 -4.91 18.40
CA VAL A 79 -3.62 -6.25 18.99
C VAL A 79 -4.63 -6.27 20.11
N PHE A 80 -5.66 -7.10 20.00
CA PHE A 80 -6.65 -7.26 21.05
C PHE A 80 -6.05 -8.04 22.23
N PRO A 81 -6.52 -7.87 23.47
CA PRO A 81 -6.22 -8.82 24.53
C PRO A 81 -6.67 -10.23 24.10
N GLU A 82 -5.92 -11.26 24.49
CA GLU A 82 -6.16 -12.65 24.04
C GLU A 82 -6.20 -12.78 22.50
N ASN A 83 -5.37 -12.00 21.79
CA ASN A 83 -5.40 -11.89 20.33
C ASN A 83 -5.31 -13.23 19.58
N ASP A 84 -4.55 -14.19 20.12
CA ASP A 84 -4.37 -15.54 19.57
C ASP A 84 -5.65 -16.37 19.64
N LYS A 85 -6.65 -15.94 20.44
CA LYS A 85 -7.97 -16.57 20.55
C LYS A 85 -8.98 -16.06 19.53
N ILE A 86 -8.65 -15.03 18.73
CA ILE A 86 -9.50 -14.60 17.62
C ILE A 86 -9.58 -15.75 16.60
N ILE A 87 -10.80 -16.21 16.33
CA ILE A 87 -11.05 -17.25 15.34
C ILE A 87 -11.16 -16.56 13.98
N VAL A 88 -10.23 -16.89 13.08
CA VAL A 88 -10.17 -16.31 11.73
C VAL A 88 -10.76 -17.28 10.73
N LYS A 89 -11.66 -16.80 9.87
CA LYS A 89 -12.24 -17.58 8.77
C LYS A 89 -12.14 -16.79 7.48
N ALA A 90 -11.93 -17.46 6.35
CA ALA A 90 -12.04 -16.80 5.05
C ALA A 90 -13.47 -16.28 4.84
N ASP A 91 -13.61 -15.08 4.27
CA ASP A 91 -14.90 -14.60 3.80
C ASP A 91 -15.22 -15.26 2.44
N ALA A 92 -16.02 -16.32 2.46
CA ALA A 92 -16.38 -17.06 1.25
C ALA A 92 -17.02 -16.18 0.15
N SER A 93 -17.63 -15.05 0.52
CA SER A 93 -18.22 -14.10 -0.43
C SER A 93 -17.21 -13.11 -1.03
N LYS A 94 -16.03 -12.97 -0.42
CA LYS A 94 -15.02 -11.97 -0.80
C LYS A 94 -13.63 -12.58 -0.72
N PRO A 95 -13.13 -13.15 -1.83
CA PRO A 95 -11.76 -13.62 -1.93
C PRO A 95 -10.75 -12.56 -1.49
N GLY A 96 -9.71 -12.99 -0.76
CA GLY A 96 -8.71 -12.13 -0.13
C GLY A 96 -9.16 -11.44 1.17
N ASN A 97 -10.40 -11.65 1.63
CA ASN A 97 -10.88 -11.13 2.90
C ASN A 97 -11.11 -12.24 3.93
N VAL A 98 -11.18 -11.83 5.20
CA VAL A 98 -11.44 -12.68 6.36
C VAL A 98 -12.55 -12.11 7.24
N ILE A 99 -13.12 -12.97 8.07
CA ILE A 99 -14.01 -12.65 9.18
C ILE A 99 -13.27 -12.94 10.49
N LEU A 100 -13.37 -12.02 11.43
CA LEU A 100 -12.75 -12.13 12.75
C LEU A 100 -13.84 -12.39 13.80
N ASP A 101 -13.87 -13.61 14.32
CA ASP A 101 -14.80 -14.05 15.36
C ASP A 101 -14.16 -13.87 16.74
N MET A 102 -14.76 -13.00 17.53
CA MET A 102 -14.26 -12.54 18.82
C MET A 102 -14.86 -13.32 19.99
N THR A 103 -15.62 -14.39 19.74
CA THR A 103 -16.34 -15.14 20.78
C THR A 103 -15.43 -15.53 21.94
N LYS A 104 -14.34 -16.26 21.66
CA LYS A 104 -13.40 -16.72 22.69
C LYS A 104 -12.68 -15.58 23.39
N VAL A 105 -12.32 -14.52 22.66
CA VAL A 105 -11.71 -13.33 23.25
C VAL A 105 -12.67 -12.71 24.27
N MET A 106 -13.92 -12.51 23.89
CA MET A 106 -14.93 -11.91 24.75
C MET A 106 -15.25 -12.75 25.98
N GLU A 107 -15.33 -14.08 25.84
CA GLU A 107 -15.52 -15.01 26.97
C GLU A 107 -14.41 -14.86 28.02
N ILE A 108 -13.16 -14.75 27.60
CA ILE A 108 -12.01 -14.68 28.51
C ILE A 108 -11.89 -13.29 29.13
N ILE A 109 -11.93 -12.23 28.32
CA ILE A 109 -11.65 -10.88 28.81
C ILE A 109 -12.84 -10.28 29.58
N GLY A 110 -14.05 -10.84 29.42
CA GLY A 110 -15.24 -10.39 30.12
C GLY A 110 -15.16 -10.56 31.64
N SER A 111 -14.34 -11.50 32.13
CA SER A 111 -14.07 -11.69 33.56
C SER A 111 -12.79 -10.97 34.04
N GLN A 112 -12.10 -10.23 33.18
CA GLN A 112 -10.83 -9.57 33.49
C GLN A 112 -11.03 -8.07 33.71
N GLU A 113 -11.04 -7.60 34.96
CA GLU A 113 -11.31 -6.19 35.29
C GLU A 113 -10.35 -5.22 34.56
N HIS A 114 -9.06 -5.58 34.45
CA HIS A 114 -8.08 -4.75 33.75
C HIS A 114 -8.34 -4.66 32.23
N ASN A 115 -9.16 -5.54 31.63
CA ASN A 115 -9.56 -5.48 30.21
C ASN A 115 -10.99 -4.96 29.99
N LYS A 116 -11.71 -4.61 31.05
CA LYS A 116 -13.09 -4.10 30.99
C LYS A 116 -13.33 -2.97 29.98
N PRO A 117 -12.50 -1.91 29.89
CA PRO A 117 -12.70 -0.88 28.87
C PRO A 117 -12.67 -1.42 27.42
N VAL A 118 -11.82 -2.43 27.16
CA VAL A 118 -11.73 -3.08 25.85
C VAL A 118 -12.94 -3.98 25.64
N PHE A 119 -13.35 -4.75 26.65
CA PHE A 119 -14.54 -5.59 26.60
C PHE A 119 -15.81 -4.77 26.30
N ASP A 120 -16.05 -3.68 27.03
CA ASP A 120 -17.19 -2.80 26.85
C ASP A 120 -17.20 -2.16 25.45
N ARG A 121 -16.01 -1.83 24.92
CA ARG A 121 -15.89 -1.37 23.53
C ARG A 121 -16.20 -2.49 22.56
N LEU A 122 -15.66 -3.69 22.79
CA LEU A 122 -15.82 -4.85 21.91
C LEU A 122 -17.29 -5.24 21.76
N GLN A 123 -18.06 -5.21 22.86
CA GLN A 123 -19.51 -5.40 22.85
C GLN A 123 -20.26 -4.45 21.89
N LYS A 124 -19.73 -3.26 21.62
CA LYS A 124 -20.33 -2.24 20.74
C LYS A 124 -19.88 -2.34 19.28
N ILE A 125 -18.85 -3.13 18.99
CA ILE A 125 -18.25 -3.25 17.65
C ILE A 125 -18.27 -4.68 17.12
N VAL A 126 -19.06 -5.56 17.73
CA VAL A 126 -19.35 -6.92 17.22
C VAL A 126 -20.84 -7.06 16.93
N ASN A 127 -21.20 -7.97 16.02
CA ASN A 127 -22.59 -8.36 15.80
C ASN A 127 -23.08 -9.41 16.82
N ASN A 128 -24.32 -9.89 16.67
CA ASN A 128 -24.91 -10.93 17.52
C ASN A 128 -24.14 -12.26 17.50
N LYS A 129 -23.39 -12.54 16.42
CA LYS A 129 -22.50 -13.71 16.29
C LYS A 129 -21.09 -13.44 16.83
N LYS A 130 -20.89 -12.32 17.54
CA LYS A 130 -19.59 -11.86 18.07
C LYS A 130 -18.51 -11.68 17.01
N GLN A 131 -18.89 -11.48 15.75
CA GLN A 131 -17.95 -11.15 14.68
C GLN A 131 -17.67 -9.66 14.70
N LEU A 132 -16.40 -9.29 14.58
CA LEU A 132 -15.97 -7.90 14.55
C LEU A 132 -16.59 -7.18 13.34
N LEU A 133 -17.06 -5.96 13.56
CA LEU A 133 -17.68 -5.11 12.56
C LEU A 133 -16.69 -4.04 12.10
N GLU A 134 -16.34 -4.09 10.82
CA GLU A 134 -15.42 -3.19 10.13
C GLU A 134 -15.90 -1.73 10.22
N ASP A 135 -17.18 -1.49 9.95
CA ASP A 135 -17.77 -0.15 9.97
C ASP A 135 -17.76 0.44 11.38
N LYS A 136 -18.08 -0.35 12.40
CA LYS A 136 -18.07 0.09 13.80
C LYS A 136 -16.66 0.34 14.33
N LEU A 137 -15.69 -0.51 13.95
CA LEU A 137 -14.28 -0.27 14.27
C LEU A 137 -13.80 1.04 13.64
N ASN A 138 -14.11 1.25 12.36
CA ASN A 138 -13.74 2.47 11.66
C ASN A 138 -14.41 3.71 12.24
N SER A 139 -15.68 3.65 12.67
CA SER A 139 -16.33 4.76 13.38
C SER A 139 -15.69 5.05 14.73
N PHE A 140 -15.27 4.02 15.47
CA PHE A 140 -14.54 4.19 16.72
C PHE A 140 -13.19 4.90 16.50
N LEU A 141 -12.41 4.44 15.51
CA LEU A 141 -11.13 5.05 15.18
C LEU A 141 -11.28 6.48 14.65
N GLU A 142 -12.31 6.73 13.84
CA GLU A 142 -12.64 8.07 13.36
C GLU A 142 -12.95 9.04 14.50
N SER A 143 -13.71 8.60 15.51
CA SER A 143 -13.95 9.41 16.71
C SER A 143 -12.66 9.74 17.45
N ILE A 144 -11.73 8.78 17.56
CA ILE A 144 -10.42 9.03 18.18
C ILE A 144 -9.61 10.02 17.36
N MET A 145 -9.56 9.87 16.03
CA MET A 145 -8.86 10.81 15.15
C MET A 145 -9.34 12.23 15.36
N THR A 146 -10.66 12.45 15.32
CA THR A 146 -11.26 13.77 15.54
C THR A 146 -10.88 14.34 16.91
N GLN A 147 -10.95 13.53 17.98
CA GLN A 147 -10.54 13.97 19.32
C GLN A 147 -9.06 14.31 19.40
N THR A 148 -8.19 13.50 18.81
CA THR A 148 -6.74 13.72 18.77
C THR A 148 -6.41 15.04 18.05
N LEU A 149 -6.99 15.27 16.87
CA LEU A 149 -6.73 16.49 16.11
C LEU A 149 -7.29 17.74 16.81
N ASN A 150 -8.45 17.64 17.47
CA ASN A 150 -9.00 18.72 18.29
C ASN A 150 -8.07 19.07 19.46
N LYS A 151 -7.53 18.07 20.18
CA LYS A 151 -6.55 18.29 21.26
C LYS A 151 -5.25 18.92 20.76
N MET A 152 -4.86 18.63 19.53
CA MET A 152 -3.71 19.25 18.86
C MET A 152 -4.01 20.65 18.32
N GLY A 153 -5.24 21.16 18.45
CA GLY A 153 -5.65 22.44 17.86
C GLY A 153 -5.59 22.44 16.33
N ASN A 154 -5.70 21.27 15.69
CA ASN A 154 -5.53 21.08 14.24
C ASN A 154 -4.23 21.66 13.68
N GLN A 155 -3.15 21.65 14.46
CA GLN A 155 -1.83 22.12 14.04
C GLN A 155 -0.70 21.33 14.68
N ILE A 156 0.50 21.46 14.12
CA ILE A 156 1.74 21.00 14.72
C ILE A 156 2.82 22.05 14.51
N GLU A 157 3.68 22.22 15.50
CA GLU A 157 4.86 23.06 15.40
C GLU A 157 6.12 22.20 15.32
N VAL A 158 6.95 22.45 14.31
CA VAL A 158 8.23 21.77 14.11
C VAL A 158 9.30 22.83 13.84
N ALA A 159 10.31 22.89 14.70
CA ALA A 159 11.40 23.88 14.60
C ALA A 159 10.91 25.33 14.49
N GLY A 160 9.96 25.73 15.33
CA GLY A 160 9.39 27.09 15.35
C GLY A 160 8.41 27.40 14.22
N ARG A 161 8.10 26.42 13.35
CA ARG A 161 7.19 26.61 12.22
C ARG A 161 5.90 25.84 12.42
N ILE A 162 4.79 26.55 12.36
CA ILE A 162 3.45 25.98 12.49
C ILE A 162 2.98 25.44 11.13
N SER A 163 2.43 24.23 11.13
CA SER A 163 1.74 23.62 10.00
C SER A 163 0.32 23.24 10.42
N HIS A 164 -0.66 23.57 9.58
CA HIS A 164 -2.06 23.23 9.79
C HIS A 164 -2.36 21.80 9.34
N LEU A 165 -3.22 21.13 10.10
CA LEU A 165 -3.62 19.75 9.89
C LEU A 165 -5.07 19.69 9.44
N GLN A 166 -5.35 18.90 8.41
CA GLN A 166 -6.71 18.60 7.96
C GLN A 166 -6.89 17.09 7.93
N TYR A 167 -7.89 16.59 8.66
CA TYR A 167 -8.21 15.17 8.70
C TYR A 167 -9.27 14.81 7.65
N LYS A 168 -9.09 13.65 7.00
CA LYS A 168 -10.12 13.01 6.17
C LYS A 168 -9.97 11.49 6.23
N LYS A 169 -11.10 10.79 6.27
CA LYS A 169 -11.14 9.34 6.08
C LYS A 169 -11.20 8.98 4.59
N CYS A 170 -10.27 8.13 4.14
CA CYS A 170 -10.09 7.75 2.74
C CYS A 170 -10.00 6.22 2.62
N GLY A 171 -11.14 5.54 2.49
CA GLY A 171 -11.16 4.07 2.54
C GLY A 171 -10.78 3.60 3.96
N PRO A 172 -9.79 2.69 4.12
CA PRO A 172 -9.32 2.29 5.44
C PRO A 172 -8.41 3.34 6.09
N ALA A 173 -7.87 4.29 5.32
CA ALA A 173 -6.90 5.26 5.84
C ALA A 173 -7.60 6.40 6.58
N HIS A 174 -7.04 6.74 7.73
CA HIS A 174 -7.27 8.01 8.40
C HIS A 174 -6.17 8.99 7.97
N THR A 175 -6.44 9.78 6.93
CA THR A 175 -5.44 10.66 6.32
C THR A 175 -5.37 11.99 7.06
N ILE A 176 -4.17 12.42 7.44
CA ILE A 176 -3.88 13.79 7.87
C ILE A 176 -3.12 14.50 6.75
N PHE A 177 -3.70 15.58 6.23
CA PHE A 177 -3.04 16.49 5.31
C PHE A 177 -2.35 17.61 6.09
N VAL A 178 -1.08 17.84 5.79
CA VAL A 178 -0.26 18.87 6.42
C VAL A 178 -0.06 20.01 5.43
N LYS A 179 -0.40 21.23 5.85
CA LYS A 179 -0.21 22.47 5.09
C LYS A 179 0.70 23.41 5.88
N GLY A 180 1.85 23.75 5.32
CA GLY A 180 2.85 24.59 5.95
C GLY A 180 4.14 24.58 5.15
N SER A 181 5.28 24.65 5.83
CA SER A 181 6.60 24.61 5.18
C SER A 181 6.85 23.31 4.40
N CYS A 182 6.30 22.19 4.88
CA CYS A 182 6.26 20.91 4.19
C CYS A 182 4.80 20.56 3.90
N LYS A 183 4.45 20.36 2.61
CA LYS A 183 3.11 19.94 2.21
C LYS A 183 3.11 18.45 1.92
N TYR A 184 2.48 17.66 2.77
CA TYR A 184 2.41 16.21 2.63
C TYR A 184 1.15 15.64 3.26
N SER A 185 0.94 14.34 3.08
CA SER A 185 -0.14 13.58 3.71
C SER A 185 0.41 12.36 4.45
N VAL A 186 -0.25 11.98 5.54
CA VAL A 186 0.03 10.73 6.26
C VAL A 186 -1.24 9.91 6.33
N ASP A 187 -1.20 8.72 5.74
CA ASP A 187 -2.27 7.74 5.77
C ASP A 187 -2.05 6.80 6.95
N PHE A 188 -2.80 7.03 8.04
CA PHE A 188 -2.81 6.11 9.18
C PHE A 188 -3.79 4.98 8.90
N VAL A 189 -3.28 3.80 8.60
CA VAL A 189 -4.08 2.63 8.23
C VAL A 189 -4.14 1.67 9.41
N PRO A 190 -5.30 1.46 10.05
CA PRO A 190 -5.46 0.47 11.10
C PRO A 190 -5.27 -0.95 10.56
N ALA A 191 -4.54 -1.76 11.31
CA ALA A 191 -4.15 -3.10 10.95
C ALA A 191 -4.29 -4.02 12.17
N ILE A 192 -5.27 -4.91 12.17
CA ILE A 192 -5.41 -5.90 13.24
C ILE A 192 -4.35 -6.97 13.00
N ARG A 193 -3.33 -6.98 13.85
CA ARG A 193 -2.19 -7.88 13.70
C ARG A 193 -2.52 -9.26 14.24
N LEU A 194 -2.41 -10.26 13.38
CA LEU A 194 -2.70 -11.65 13.67
C LEU A 194 -1.44 -12.49 13.51
N SER A 195 -1.36 -13.57 14.27
CA SER A 195 -0.20 -14.47 14.23
C SER A 195 -0.20 -15.36 12.98
N ALA A 196 0.96 -15.91 12.65
CA ALA A 196 1.11 -16.96 11.64
C ALA A 196 0.17 -18.16 11.87
N ALA A 197 -0.12 -18.52 13.12
CA ALA A 197 -1.01 -19.63 13.45
C ALA A 197 -2.47 -19.37 13.02
N GLN A 198 -2.86 -18.10 12.89
CA GLN A 198 -4.21 -17.68 12.52
C GLN A 198 -4.37 -17.44 11.01
N VAL A 199 -3.31 -17.66 10.22
CA VAL A 199 -3.32 -17.37 8.78
C VAL A 199 -4.27 -18.28 8.02
N VAL A 200 -5.10 -17.70 7.16
CA VAL A 200 -6.02 -18.42 6.28
C VAL A 200 -5.59 -18.20 4.83
N LEU A 201 -4.77 -19.12 4.32
CA LEU A 201 -4.25 -19.13 2.96
C LEU A 201 -4.40 -20.54 2.37
N ALA A 202 -4.60 -20.62 1.05
CA ALA A 202 -4.50 -21.88 0.33
C ALA A 202 -3.06 -22.44 0.43
N PRO A 203 -2.86 -23.77 0.34
CA PRO A 203 -1.54 -24.39 0.47
C PRO A 203 -0.47 -23.76 -0.42
N GLU A 204 -0.81 -23.43 -1.67
CA GLU A 204 0.09 -22.85 -2.65
C GLU A 204 0.58 -21.45 -2.22
N GLN A 205 -0.32 -20.61 -1.71
CA GLN A 205 0.04 -19.28 -1.21
C GLN A 205 0.73 -19.34 0.16
N ARG A 206 0.44 -20.37 0.97
CA ARG A 206 1.08 -20.56 2.28
C ARG A 206 2.58 -20.81 2.16
N ILE A 207 3.04 -21.44 1.07
CA ILE A 207 4.48 -21.61 0.78
C ILE A 207 5.19 -20.25 0.73
N HIS A 208 4.56 -19.25 0.10
CA HIS A 208 5.12 -17.91 -0.04
C HIS A 208 5.00 -17.06 1.23
N PHE A 209 4.12 -17.42 2.15
CA PHE A 209 4.06 -16.81 3.47
C PHE A 209 5.32 -17.16 4.28
N GLY A 210 5.84 -18.38 4.10
CA GLY A 210 7.09 -18.85 4.69
C GLY A 210 7.11 -18.69 6.22
N GLU A 211 8.25 -18.24 6.75
CA GLU A 211 8.47 -17.99 8.19
C GLU A 211 7.94 -16.63 8.66
N THR A 212 6.99 -16.03 7.95
CA THR A 212 6.43 -14.74 8.34
C THR A 212 5.61 -14.91 9.62
N LEU A 213 5.96 -14.14 10.67
CA LEU A 213 5.40 -14.36 12.00
C LEU A 213 3.98 -13.79 12.18
N TYR A 214 3.60 -12.83 11.34
CA TYR A 214 2.34 -12.11 11.46
C TYR A 214 1.83 -11.62 10.11
N TRP A 215 0.55 -11.35 10.06
CA TRP A 215 -0.15 -10.70 8.96
C TRP A 215 -1.23 -9.79 9.54
N ASP A 216 -1.81 -8.95 8.71
CA ASP A 216 -2.73 -7.92 9.19
C ASP A 216 -4.10 -8.04 8.51
N ALA A 217 -5.17 -7.92 9.29
CA ALA A 217 -6.53 -7.75 8.79
C ALA A 217 -6.90 -6.26 8.79
N ILE A 218 -7.21 -5.72 7.61
CA ILE A 218 -7.45 -4.29 7.37
C ILE A 218 -8.96 -4.02 7.31
N PRO A 219 -9.51 -3.10 8.13
CA PRO A 219 -10.91 -2.71 8.09
C PRO A 219 -11.16 -1.79 6.88
N LYS A 220 -11.28 -2.40 5.70
CA LYS A 220 -11.50 -1.67 4.44
C LYS A 220 -13.00 -1.54 4.16
N PRO A 221 -13.55 -0.31 4.08
CA PRO A 221 -14.97 -0.13 3.79
C PRO A 221 -15.35 -0.68 2.42
N MET A 222 -16.54 -1.27 2.35
CA MET A 222 -17.16 -1.64 1.09
C MET A 222 -17.56 -0.40 0.27
N LYS A 223 -17.71 -0.59 -1.05
CA LYS A 223 -18.30 0.42 -1.95
C LYS A 223 -19.51 -0.18 -2.66
N PRO A 224 -20.74 0.29 -2.42
CA PRO A 224 -21.11 1.28 -1.39
C PRO A 224 -20.83 0.78 0.04
N ALA A 225 -20.77 1.71 0.99
CA ALA A 225 -20.56 1.36 2.40
C ALA A 225 -21.72 0.49 2.90
N LYS A 226 -21.40 -0.52 3.71
CA LYS A 226 -22.37 -1.48 4.25
C LYS A 226 -22.32 -1.43 5.77
N THR A 227 -23.49 -1.29 6.39
CA THR A 227 -23.65 -1.39 7.84
C THR A 227 -23.43 -2.82 8.31
N ASP A 228 -22.87 -2.98 9.50
CA ASP A 228 -22.57 -4.28 10.11
C ASP A 228 -21.75 -5.19 9.18
N ASN A 229 -20.75 -4.60 8.52
CA ASN A 229 -19.85 -5.32 7.63
C ASN A 229 -18.83 -6.11 8.46
N THR A 230 -18.78 -7.43 8.30
CA THR A 230 -17.86 -8.32 9.03
C THR A 230 -16.56 -8.62 8.27
N SER A 231 -16.35 -8.03 7.10
CA SER A 231 -15.29 -8.42 6.16
C SER A 231 -14.08 -7.51 6.26
N PHE A 232 -12.90 -8.11 6.49
CA PHE A 232 -11.61 -7.42 6.60
C PHE A 232 -10.67 -7.89 5.50
N THR A 233 -9.97 -6.98 4.83
CA THR A 233 -9.01 -7.34 3.78
C THR A 233 -7.72 -7.87 4.39
N SER A 234 -7.29 -9.05 3.95
CA SER A 234 -5.99 -9.60 4.37
C SER A 234 -4.83 -8.82 3.75
N SER A 235 -3.81 -8.54 4.56
CA SER A 235 -2.58 -7.85 4.17
C SER A 235 -1.38 -8.62 4.66
N PHE A 236 -0.48 -8.95 3.75
CA PHE A 236 0.71 -9.77 4.00
C PHE A 236 1.98 -8.97 3.76
N TYR A 237 1.98 -7.72 4.21
CA TYR A 237 3.05 -6.75 3.94
C TYR A 237 4.46 -7.29 4.24
N GLU A 238 4.63 -7.95 5.39
CA GLU A 238 5.93 -8.48 5.81
C GLU A 238 6.40 -9.65 4.92
N ALA A 239 5.48 -10.56 4.55
CA ALA A 239 5.79 -11.65 3.64
C ALA A 239 6.17 -11.12 2.25
N GLU A 240 5.42 -10.15 1.73
CA GLU A 240 5.76 -9.47 0.47
C GLU A 240 7.13 -8.79 0.54
N ARG A 241 7.44 -8.12 1.65
CA ARG A 241 8.74 -7.46 1.85
C ARG A 241 9.89 -8.47 1.75
N ARG A 242 9.71 -9.67 2.31
CA ARG A 242 10.66 -10.78 2.22
C ARG A 242 10.76 -11.34 0.80
N LEU A 243 9.63 -11.56 0.11
CA LEU A 243 9.61 -12.01 -1.28
C LEU A 243 10.36 -11.04 -2.21
N LEU A 244 10.26 -9.74 -1.97
CA LEU A 244 10.93 -8.70 -2.78
C LEU A 244 12.38 -8.42 -2.34
N TYR A 245 12.84 -9.00 -1.23
CA TYR A 245 14.20 -8.80 -0.70
C TYR A 245 15.23 -9.53 -1.57
N GLY A 246 16.47 -9.02 -1.57
CA GLY A 246 17.61 -9.62 -2.28
C GLY A 246 17.60 -9.51 -3.81
N LYS A 247 16.57 -8.87 -4.40
CA LYS A 247 16.41 -8.76 -5.86
C LYS A 247 16.94 -7.42 -6.37
N GLN A 248 18.22 -7.41 -6.77
CA GLN A 248 19.03 -6.21 -7.00
C GLN A 248 18.33 -5.12 -7.83
N PHE A 249 17.86 -5.45 -9.03
CA PHE A 249 17.27 -4.48 -9.95
C PHE A 249 15.74 -4.48 -10.00
N LEU A 250 15.08 -5.29 -9.16
CA LEU A 250 13.61 -5.31 -9.03
C LEU A 250 13.05 -3.94 -8.62
N LYS A 251 13.56 -3.36 -7.53
CA LYS A 251 13.03 -2.08 -7.02
C LYS A 251 13.26 -0.92 -8.00
N PRO A 252 14.45 -0.77 -8.61
CA PRO A 252 14.63 0.15 -9.73
C PRO A 252 13.58 0.00 -10.84
N ALA A 253 13.30 -1.22 -11.32
CA ALA A 253 12.30 -1.46 -12.35
C ALA A 253 10.87 -1.08 -11.91
N ILE A 254 10.48 -1.38 -10.67
CA ILE A 254 9.19 -0.92 -10.12
C ILE A 254 9.10 0.61 -10.14
N ARG A 255 10.16 1.34 -9.79
CA ARG A 255 10.17 2.81 -9.81
C ARG A 255 10.01 3.35 -11.22
N LEU A 256 10.64 2.73 -12.23
CA LEU A 256 10.45 3.08 -13.64
C LEU A 256 8.99 2.90 -14.07
N MET A 257 8.37 1.76 -13.74
CA MET A 257 6.95 1.50 -14.00
C MET A 257 6.05 2.55 -13.34
N LYS A 258 6.31 2.89 -12.08
CA LYS A 258 5.55 3.91 -11.34
C LYS A 258 5.71 5.30 -11.95
N GLN A 259 6.94 5.69 -12.31
CA GLN A 259 7.18 7.00 -12.89
C GLN A 259 6.51 7.13 -14.26
N ASN A 260 6.61 6.12 -15.11
CA ASN A 260 5.92 6.10 -16.40
C ASN A 260 4.41 6.25 -16.23
N ARG A 261 3.80 5.48 -15.32
CA ARG A 261 2.38 5.61 -14.96
C ARG A 261 2.02 7.01 -14.47
N ASN A 262 2.86 7.65 -13.66
CA ASN A 262 2.62 8.98 -13.11
C ASN A 262 2.69 10.08 -14.18
N VAL A 263 3.72 10.04 -15.04
CA VAL A 263 3.94 11.02 -16.11
C VAL A 263 2.82 10.98 -17.15
N LYS A 264 2.31 9.78 -17.44
CA LYS A 264 1.27 9.55 -18.45
C LYS A 264 -0.14 9.58 -17.86
N ASN A 265 -0.29 10.08 -16.64
CA ASN A 265 -1.54 10.24 -15.91
C ASN A 265 -2.42 8.98 -15.88
N LYS A 266 -1.80 7.81 -15.74
CA LYS A 266 -2.50 6.52 -15.70
C LYS A 266 -2.94 6.15 -14.28
N ALA A 267 -3.63 7.09 -13.61
CA ALA A 267 -3.97 7.02 -12.19
C ALA A 267 -4.85 5.82 -11.80
N ASN A 268 -5.65 5.29 -12.73
CA ASN A 268 -6.45 4.07 -12.53
C ASN A 268 -5.59 2.83 -12.25
N LEU A 269 -4.32 2.82 -12.71
CA LEU A 269 -3.35 1.80 -12.34
C LEU A 269 -2.75 2.14 -10.96
N LYS A 270 -3.31 1.53 -9.92
CA LYS A 270 -2.82 1.67 -8.54
C LYS A 270 -1.41 1.13 -8.39
N SER A 271 -0.63 1.71 -7.47
CA SER A 271 0.73 1.25 -7.13
C SER A 271 0.77 -0.24 -6.77
N TYR A 272 -0.27 -0.73 -6.09
CA TYR A 272 -0.35 -2.13 -5.68
C TYR A 272 -0.57 -3.08 -6.87
N HIS A 273 -1.21 -2.66 -7.97
CA HIS A 273 -1.28 -3.49 -9.19
C HIS A 273 0.12 -3.77 -9.75
N ILE A 274 0.98 -2.74 -9.80
CA ILE A 274 2.38 -2.91 -10.21
C ILE A 274 3.09 -3.85 -9.22
N LYS A 275 2.91 -3.67 -7.91
CA LYS A 275 3.51 -4.57 -6.91
C LYS A 275 3.05 -6.02 -7.09
N THR A 276 1.75 -6.27 -7.27
CA THR A 276 1.18 -7.61 -7.50
C THR A 276 1.74 -8.27 -8.75
N LEU A 277 1.91 -7.53 -9.86
CA LEU A 277 2.58 -8.05 -11.04
C LEU A 277 3.99 -8.57 -10.69
N PHE A 278 4.78 -7.77 -9.97
CA PHE A 278 6.13 -8.15 -9.59
C PHE A 278 6.16 -9.32 -8.60
N LEU A 279 5.20 -9.43 -7.66
CA LEU A 279 5.11 -10.60 -6.77
C LEU A 279 4.92 -11.90 -7.56
N TRP A 280 4.06 -11.91 -8.58
CA TRP A 280 3.92 -13.06 -9.47
C TRP A 280 5.20 -13.34 -10.25
N GLN A 281 5.89 -12.31 -10.73
CA GLN A 281 7.15 -12.52 -11.44
C GLN A 281 8.26 -13.04 -10.54
N VAL A 282 8.28 -12.66 -9.26
CA VAL A 282 9.25 -13.17 -8.29
C VAL A 282 9.20 -14.69 -8.15
N ILE A 283 8.01 -15.29 -8.22
CA ILE A 283 7.86 -16.74 -8.09
C ILE A 283 7.97 -17.49 -9.42
N GLN A 284 7.93 -16.77 -10.56
CA GLN A 284 8.00 -17.34 -11.90
C GLN A 284 9.41 -17.26 -12.52
N GLN A 285 10.20 -16.25 -12.13
CA GLN A 285 11.54 -16.02 -12.68
C GLN A 285 12.61 -16.64 -11.78
N ASP A 286 13.69 -17.12 -12.39
CA ASP A 286 14.89 -17.53 -11.68
C ASP A 286 15.51 -16.33 -10.90
N PRO A 287 16.16 -16.54 -9.74
CA PRO A 287 16.82 -15.46 -9.01
C PRO A 287 17.78 -14.60 -9.85
N SER A 288 18.50 -15.20 -10.82
CA SER A 288 19.44 -14.51 -11.71
C SER A 288 18.76 -13.47 -12.62
N TYR A 289 17.47 -13.63 -12.90
CA TYR A 289 16.67 -12.67 -13.67
C TYR A 289 16.75 -11.25 -13.08
N TRP A 290 16.79 -11.14 -11.75
CA TRP A 290 16.79 -9.85 -11.06
C TRP A 290 18.16 -9.13 -11.07
N SER A 291 19.16 -9.76 -11.68
CA SER A 291 20.46 -9.18 -12.00
C SER A 291 20.51 -8.56 -13.40
N ASN A 292 19.47 -8.75 -14.23
CA ASN A 292 19.32 -8.03 -15.49
C ASN A 292 19.20 -6.52 -15.26
N SER A 293 19.59 -5.73 -16.26
CA SER A 293 19.56 -4.27 -16.14
C SER A 293 18.14 -3.77 -15.78
N PRO A 294 17.99 -2.68 -15.00
CA PRO A 294 16.68 -2.09 -14.72
C PRO A 294 15.87 -1.79 -15.99
N LYS A 295 16.55 -1.44 -17.09
CA LYS A 295 15.95 -1.21 -18.41
C LYS A 295 15.30 -2.48 -18.95
N ASP A 296 16.00 -3.61 -18.96
CA ASP A 296 15.48 -4.86 -19.53
C ASP A 296 14.28 -5.37 -18.74
N ILE A 297 14.40 -5.38 -17.41
CA ILE A 297 13.28 -5.73 -16.53
C ILE A 297 12.11 -4.78 -16.77
N PHE A 298 12.34 -3.48 -16.89
CA PHE A 298 11.28 -2.51 -17.18
C PHE A 298 10.55 -2.81 -18.50
N ILE A 299 11.28 -3.05 -19.59
CA ILE A 299 10.71 -3.36 -20.91
C ILE A 299 9.83 -4.61 -20.84
N GLU A 300 10.32 -5.67 -20.21
CA GLU A 300 9.55 -6.91 -20.08
C GLU A 300 8.31 -6.73 -19.20
N MET A 301 8.42 -5.97 -18.11
CA MET A 301 7.29 -5.71 -17.21
C MET A 301 6.22 -4.82 -17.84
N LEU A 302 6.58 -3.92 -18.77
CA LEU A 302 5.60 -3.21 -19.61
C LEU A 302 4.76 -4.21 -20.42
N GLY A 303 5.41 -5.18 -21.07
CA GLY A 303 4.74 -6.20 -21.87
C GLY A 303 3.86 -7.14 -21.03
N LYS A 304 4.34 -7.60 -19.88
CA LYS A 304 3.57 -8.44 -18.95
C LYS A 304 2.39 -7.69 -18.34
N LEU A 305 2.56 -6.41 -18.00
CA LEU A 305 1.46 -5.57 -17.55
C LEU A 305 0.41 -5.39 -18.66
N ALA A 306 0.83 -5.09 -19.89
CA ALA A 306 -0.07 -4.99 -21.03
C ALA A 306 -0.84 -6.32 -21.22
N ASP A 307 -0.16 -7.46 -21.21
CA ASP A 307 -0.82 -8.77 -21.30
C ASP A 307 -1.89 -8.97 -20.21
N SER A 308 -1.59 -8.61 -18.96
CA SER A 308 -2.56 -8.70 -17.86
C SER A 308 -3.75 -7.75 -17.98
N LEU A 309 -3.64 -6.68 -18.78
CA LEU A 309 -4.70 -5.69 -19.01
C LEU A 309 -5.58 -6.03 -20.22
N ALA A 310 -5.11 -6.83 -21.17
CA ALA A 310 -5.79 -7.13 -22.43
C ALA A 310 -7.23 -7.64 -22.22
N LEU A 311 -8.18 -7.29 -23.08
CA LEU A 311 -9.59 -7.74 -22.99
C LEU A 311 -9.79 -9.06 -23.75
N THR A 312 -8.98 -10.08 -23.45
CA THR A 312 -9.09 -11.40 -24.10
C THR A 312 -9.30 -12.48 -23.05
N PRO A 313 -10.08 -13.55 -23.30
CA PRO A 313 -10.36 -14.57 -22.28
C PRO A 313 -9.12 -15.31 -21.72
N LYS A 314 -8.07 -15.47 -22.55
CA LYS A 314 -6.83 -16.20 -22.17
C LYS A 314 -5.84 -15.34 -21.38
N LYS A 315 -5.89 -14.01 -21.55
CA LYS A 315 -5.08 -13.02 -20.82
C LYS A 315 -6.02 -12.13 -20.01
N GLY A 316 -5.60 -10.95 -19.57
CA GLY A 316 -6.58 -9.97 -19.07
C GLY A 316 -7.06 -10.14 -17.64
N LYS A 317 -6.24 -10.71 -16.76
CA LYS A 317 -6.47 -10.64 -15.32
C LYS A 317 -5.16 -10.40 -14.61
N LEU A 318 -5.23 -9.76 -13.46
CA LEU A 318 -4.13 -9.70 -12.52
C LEU A 318 -4.62 -10.32 -11.21
N PRO A 319 -4.43 -11.64 -11.03
CA PRO A 319 -4.85 -12.30 -9.80
C PRO A 319 -4.17 -11.65 -8.59
N PHE A 320 -4.90 -11.48 -7.50
CA PHE A 320 -4.30 -11.12 -6.23
C PHE A 320 -3.34 -12.24 -5.80
N PHE A 321 -2.14 -11.86 -5.36
CA PHE A 321 -1.08 -12.84 -5.10
C PHE A 321 -1.45 -13.83 -3.98
N TRP A 322 -2.15 -13.36 -2.94
CA TRP A 322 -2.48 -14.16 -1.76
C TRP A 322 -3.84 -14.86 -1.84
N ASP A 323 -4.70 -14.47 -2.77
CA ASP A 323 -5.91 -15.21 -3.13
C ASP A 323 -6.19 -15.04 -4.63
N PRO A 324 -5.69 -15.96 -5.48
CA PRO A 324 -5.77 -15.84 -6.93
C PRO A 324 -7.20 -15.82 -7.51
N LYS A 325 -8.23 -16.07 -6.70
CA LYS A 325 -9.64 -15.93 -7.11
C LYS A 325 -10.06 -14.47 -7.25
N LEU A 326 -9.35 -13.53 -6.61
CA LEU A 326 -9.60 -12.10 -6.73
C LEU A 326 -8.84 -11.53 -7.93
N ASP A 327 -9.54 -10.97 -8.92
CA ASP A 327 -8.90 -10.18 -9.98
C ASP A 327 -8.75 -8.72 -9.55
N MET A 328 -7.50 -8.24 -9.48
CA MET A 328 -7.15 -6.88 -9.09
C MET A 328 -7.66 -5.84 -10.09
N PHE A 329 -7.96 -6.23 -11.34
CA PHE A 329 -8.50 -5.34 -12.36
C PHE A 329 -10.03 -5.37 -12.47
N ALA A 330 -10.74 -6.15 -11.64
CA ALA A 330 -12.19 -6.29 -11.73
C ALA A 330 -12.97 -4.97 -11.59
N GLN A 331 -12.38 -3.93 -10.99
CA GLN A 331 -13.00 -2.61 -10.83
C GLN A 331 -12.71 -1.64 -11.99
N LEU A 332 -11.84 -2.00 -12.93
CA LEU A 332 -11.54 -1.17 -14.09
C LEU A 332 -12.59 -1.41 -15.17
N THR A 333 -13.08 -0.34 -15.78
CA THR A 333 -13.94 -0.46 -16.96
C THR A 333 -13.13 -0.92 -18.16
N ASP A 334 -13.79 -1.50 -19.17
CA ASP A 334 -13.14 -1.94 -20.41
C ASP A 334 -12.40 -0.78 -21.11
N SER A 335 -12.96 0.43 -21.08
CA SER A 335 -12.32 1.63 -21.60
C SER A 335 -11.05 1.97 -20.83
N GLN A 336 -11.09 1.95 -19.49
CA GLN A 336 -9.90 2.18 -18.67
C GLN A 336 -8.83 1.11 -18.91
N ARG A 337 -9.22 -0.16 -19.03
CA ARG A 337 -8.30 -1.27 -19.31
C ARG A 337 -7.66 -1.14 -20.69
N THR A 338 -8.43 -0.77 -21.70
CA THR A 338 -7.97 -0.56 -23.07
C THR A 338 -6.98 0.60 -23.17
N ASP A 339 -7.28 1.73 -22.50
CA ASP A 339 -6.35 2.87 -22.41
C ASP A 339 -5.01 2.48 -21.77
N LEU A 340 -5.05 1.75 -20.66
CA LEU A 340 -3.85 1.24 -20.00
C LEU A 340 -3.09 0.24 -20.88
N TYR A 341 -3.81 -0.72 -21.49
CA TYR A 341 -3.25 -1.72 -22.40
C TYR A 341 -2.48 -1.05 -23.55
N ASN A 342 -3.14 -0.15 -24.28
CA ASN A 342 -2.57 0.55 -25.44
C ASN A 342 -1.35 1.36 -25.04
N HIS A 343 -1.41 2.04 -23.90
CA HIS A 343 -0.28 2.82 -23.38
C HIS A 343 0.95 1.93 -23.09
N PHE A 344 0.79 0.88 -22.29
CA PHE A 344 1.93 0.05 -21.88
C PHE A 344 2.48 -0.78 -23.05
N ARG A 345 1.62 -1.26 -23.96
CA ARG A 345 2.07 -1.94 -25.17
C ARG A 345 2.85 -1.02 -26.10
N LYS A 346 2.36 0.21 -26.32
CA LYS A 346 3.08 1.21 -27.13
C LYS A 346 4.42 1.57 -26.50
N CYS A 347 4.45 1.74 -25.18
CA CYS A 347 5.68 2.03 -24.44
C CYS A 347 6.68 0.87 -24.57
N GLU A 348 6.24 -0.38 -24.39
CA GLU A 348 7.07 -1.57 -24.61
C GLU A 348 7.68 -1.56 -26.02
N TYR A 349 6.83 -1.39 -27.05
CA TYR A 349 7.26 -1.36 -28.44
C TYR A 349 8.32 -0.29 -28.71
N THR A 350 8.08 0.94 -28.24
CA THR A 350 9.03 2.04 -28.41
C THR A 350 10.38 1.72 -27.77
N PHE A 351 10.40 1.25 -26.52
CA PHE A 351 11.66 0.93 -25.85
C PHE A 351 12.36 -0.28 -26.47
N ARG A 352 11.64 -1.31 -26.95
CA ARG A 352 12.26 -2.43 -27.67
C ARG A 352 12.90 -1.98 -28.98
N LYS A 353 12.19 -1.14 -29.75
CA LYS A 353 12.71 -0.56 -30.99
C LYS A 353 13.97 0.26 -30.73
N ASP A 354 13.91 1.15 -29.74
CA ASP A 354 15.03 2.03 -29.37
C ASP A 354 16.21 1.24 -28.76
N ASN A 355 15.96 0.06 -28.17
CA ASN A 355 17.00 -0.84 -27.69
C ASN A 355 17.75 -1.52 -28.84
N GLY A 356 17.06 -1.82 -29.94
CA GLY A 356 17.65 -2.41 -31.14
C GLY A 356 18.33 -1.38 -32.04
N ASN A 357 17.87 -0.12 -32.02
CA ASN A 357 18.43 0.95 -32.84
C ASN A 357 18.27 2.33 -32.17
N VAL A 358 19.30 2.77 -31.45
CA VAL A 358 19.35 4.09 -30.82
C VAL A 358 19.53 5.18 -31.89
N ASN A 359 18.68 6.20 -31.84
CA ASN A 359 18.68 7.33 -32.77
C ASN A 359 18.32 8.63 -32.03
N ASP A 360 18.30 9.76 -32.74
CA ASP A 360 18.04 11.09 -32.17
C ASP A 360 16.67 11.20 -31.46
N CYS A 361 15.69 10.38 -31.83
CA CYS A 361 14.39 10.37 -31.17
C CYS A 361 14.39 9.54 -29.85
N THR A 362 15.37 8.66 -29.65
CA THR A 362 15.43 7.76 -28.50
C THR A 362 15.52 8.54 -27.19
N GLU A 363 16.35 9.57 -27.13
CA GLU A 363 16.49 10.40 -25.93
C GLU A 363 15.16 11.10 -25.58
N ASN A 364 14.47 11.65 -26.58
CA ASN A 364 13.14 12.26 -26.41
C ASN A 364 12.08 11.26 -25.95
N ASN A 365 12.10 10.03 -26.47
CA ASN A 365 11.19 8.96 -26.05
C ASN A 365 11.39 8.60 -24.57
N VAL A 366 12.65 8.46 -24.15
CA VAL A 366 13.00 8.16 -22.74
C VAL A 366 12.61 9.33 -21.83
N HIS A 367 12.99 10.56 -22.17
CA HIS A 367 12.63 11.75 -21.39
C HIS A 367 11.11 11.90 -21.26
N SER A 368 10.36 11.79 -22.35
CA SER A 368 8.89 11.91 -22.31
C SER A 368 8.21 10.81 -21.49
N SER A 369 8.90 9.68 -21.26
CA SER A 369 8.39 8.56 -20.47
C SER A 369 8.58 8.76 -18.97
N PHE A 370 9.53 9.60 -18.54
CA PHE A 370 9.88 9.77 -17.13
C PHE A 370 9.82 11.20 -16.61
N SER A 371 9.82 12.21 -17.49
CA SER A 371 9.65 13.61 -17.17
C SER A 371 8.20 14.03 -17.30
N LYS A 372 7.64 14.68 -16.27
CA LYS A 372 6.42 15.46 -16.44
C LYS A 372 6.81 16.68 -17.26
N ASN A 373 6.14 16.93 -18.39
CA ASN A 373 6.17 18.24 -19.05
C ASN A 373 5.61 19.26 -18.05
N THR A 374 6.46 19.76 -17.16
CA THR A 374 6.05 20.70 -16.15
C THR A 374 6.31 22.06 -16.75
N THR A 375 5.39 22.49 -17.62
CA THR A 375 5.21 23.91 -17.87
C THR A 375 4.68 24.50 -16.57
N TYR A 376 5.57 24.81 -15.64
CA TYR A 376 5.26 25.84 -14.65
C TYR A 376 5.12 27.13 -15.47
N LYS A 377 3.88 27.49 -15.80
CA LYS A 377 3.58 28.91 -16.02
C LYS A 377 3.83 29.56 -14.67
N LEU A 378 4.90 30.35 -14.61
CA LEU A 378 5.11 31.37 -13.58
C LEU A 378 3.86 32.24 -13.46
#